data_AF-A0A6L3A4Y9-F1
#
_entry.id   AF-A0A6L3A4Y9-F1
#
_cell.length_a   1.000
_cell.length_b   1.000
_cell.length_c   1.000
_cell.angle_alpha   90.00
_cell.angle_beta   90.00
_cell.angle_gamma   90.00
#
_symmetry.space_group_name_H-M   'P 1'
#
loop_
_entity.id
_entity.type
_entity.pdbx_description
1 polymer ?
#
loop_
_entity_poly.entity_id
_entity_poly.type
_entity_poly.pdbx_seq_one_letter_code
_entity_poly.pdbx_strand_id
1 'polypeptide(L)'
;MLEAQTSPVPSAALTTSDHGGAPTFAFLTTDQFCTHCGYNLNGQRVWRDPGTDILVCRCAECGRHHPTASLTHTNQLWVRRLTLMFGTMWVLLVLVTAAAASVGMFSLVMATLFDMTSPSGALVTYNAGGVTYSYHSADQRAPSIPPSYGYVRWIGGYYVGTALIALAASMLGVTFMWHWRRGRWLLAAVLLPIVLSAVAFLLFNGNFGLWGWSAAWAGLHAWTGVAAAVTGVLLGRRIARTTARIVLPPRLLQHFAFLWRADGLAPPRIPATDPPPAPDA
;
A
#
# COMPACT_ATOMS: atom_id res chain seq x y z
N MET A 1 -18.08 -10.74 30.40
CA MET A 1 -17.99 -10.62 31.87
C MET A 1 -16.55 -10.29 32.20
N LEU A 2 -16.25 -9.00 32.40
CA LEU A 2 -14.98 -8.55 32.96
C LEU A 2 -15.22 -8.45 34.46
N GLU A 3 -14.68 -9.40 35.21
CA GLU A 3 -14.71 -9.42 36.66
C GLU A 3 -13.77 -8.32 37.14
N ALA A 4 -14.33 -7.20 37.58
CA ALA A 4 -13.57 -6.10 38.15
C ALA A 4 -12.95 -6.60 39.47
N GLN A 5 -11.67 -6.98 39.43
CA GLN A 5 -10.89 -7.21 40.63
C GLN A 5 -10.78 -5.90 41.41
N THR A 6 -11.71 -5.69 42.34
CA THR A 6 -11.58 -4.71 43.40
C THR A 6 -10.58 -5.25 44.42
N SER A 7 -9.28 -5.16 44.12
CA SER A 7 -8.30 -5.21 45.19
C SER A 7 -8.56 -4.00 46.10
N PRO A 8 -8.73 -4.19 47.42
CA PRO A 8 -8.88 -3.09 48.35
C PRO A 8 -7.62 -2.23 48.26
N VAL A 9 -7.77 -1.02 47.71
CA VAL A 9 -6.70 -0.02 47.71
C VAL A 9 -6.43 0.29 49.19
N PRO A 10 -5.22 0.06 49.70
CA PRO A 10 -4.91 0.37 51.08
C PRO A 10 -5.20 1.85 51.35
N SER A 11 -5.98 2.14 52.40
CA SER A 11 -6.31 3.50 52.89
C SER A 11 -5.10 4.28 53.43
N ALA A 12 -3.91 4.07 52.85
CA ALA A 12 -2.71 4.79 53.18
C ALA A 12 -2.79 6.20 52.56
N ALA A 13 -3.12 7.16 53.42
CA ALA A 13 -2.90 8.59 53.27
C ALA A 13 -3.35 9.19 51.92
N LEU A 14 -4.61 9.64 51.89
CA LEU A 14 -5.03 10.77 51.04
C LEU A 14 -4.16 11.99 51.41
N THR A 15 -2.99 12.11 50.81
CA THR A 15 -2.19 13.33 50.88
C THR A 15 -2.96 14.42 50.16
N THR A 16 -3.52 15.36 50.91
CA THR A 16 -4.11 16.60 50.41
C THR A 16 -3.08 17.32 49.57
N SER A 17 -3.21 17.24 48.24
CA SER A 17 -2.32 17.93 47.31
C SER A 17 -2.71 19.39 47.11
N ASP A 18 -1.73 20.22 46.74
CA ASP A 18 -1.74 21.67 46.49
C ASP A 18 -2.78 22.20 45.46
N HIS A 19 -3.83 21.43 45.13
CA HIS A 19 -4.88 21.80 44.18
C HIS A 19 -6.23 21.79 44.89
N GLY A 20 -6.44 22.79 45.75
CA GLY A 20 -7.75 23.09 46.35
C GLY A 20 -8.31 22.01 47.27
N GLY A 21 -7.48 21.09 47.78
CA GLY A 21 -7.92 20.04 48.71
C GLY A 21 -8.82 18.96 48.08
N ALA A 22 -8.93 18.91 46.75
CA ALA A 22 -9.72 17.87 46.10
C ALA A 22 -9.08 16.48 46.33
N PRO A 23 -9.85 15.47 46.79
CA PRO A 23 -9.32 14.14 47.01
C PRO A 23 -8.84 13.54 45.68
N THR A 24 -7.63 12.97 45.68
CA THR A 24 -7.12 12.20 44.53
C THR A 24 -7.83 10.85 44.50
N PHE A 25 -8.47 10.53 43.38
CA PHE A 25 -9.27 9.30 43.25
C PHE A 25 -8.47 8.14 42.66
N ALA A 26 -7.60 8.42 41.68
CA ALA A 26 -6.83 7.40 40.97
C ALA A 26 -5.60 8.01 40.26
N PHE A 27 -4.80 7.17 39.64
CA PHE A 27 -3.76 7.55 38.69
C PHE A 27 -4.13 7.05 37.29
N LEU A 28 -3.80 7.83 36.26
CA LEU A 28 -4.08 7.45 34.88
C LEU A 28 -3.11 6.34 34.45
N THR A 29 -3.62 5.13 34.19
CA THR A 29 -2.79 4.00 33.76
C THR A 29 -2.77 3.80 32.24
N THR A 30 -3.61 4.52 31.51
CA THR A 30 -3.69 4.44 30.05
C THR A 30 -2.76 5.45 29.39
N ASP A 31 -2.17 5.07 28.25
CA ASP A 31 -1.39 5.99 27.41
C ASP A 31 -2.33 6.98 26.72
N GLN A 32 -2.70 8.05 27.43
CA GLN A 32 -3.34 9.22 26.84
C GLN A 32 -2.33 10.34 26.67
N PHE A 33 -2.47 11.08 25.57
CA PHE A 33 -1.61 12.21 25.27
C PHE A 33 -2.37 13.51 25.45
N CYS A 34 -1.72 14.52 26.00
CA CYS A 34 -2.27 15.88 26.07
C CYS A 34 -2.59 16.38 24.65
N THR A 35 -3.82 16.86 24.42
CA THR A 35 -4.24 17.36 23.09
C THR A 35 -3.58 18.68 22.72
N HIS A 36 -2.93 19.35 23.69
CA HIS A 36 -2.23 20.60 23.45
C HIS A 36 -0.75 20.41 23.17
N CYS A 37 0.01 19.81 24.10
CA CYS A 37 1.47 19.66 23.96
C CYS A 37 1.93 18.25 23.54
N GLY A 38 1.06 17.24 23.61
CA GLY A 38 1.41 15.86 23.25
C GLY A 38 2.13 15.06 24.33
N TYR A 39 2.31 15.58 25.55
CA TYR A 39 2.91 14.84 26.67
C TYR A 39 2.07 13.61 27.06
N ASN A 40 2.72 12.48 27.39
CA ASN A 40 2.05 11.26 27.86
C ASN A 40 1.57 11.46 29.31
N LEU A 41 0.26 11.33 29.52
CA LEU A 41 -0.43 11.54 30.80
C LEU A 41 -0.44 10.28 31.68
N ASN A 42 0.24 9.20 31.28
CA ASN A 42 0.40 8.00 32.10
C ASN A 42 1.06 8.37 33.45
N GLY A 43 0.49 7.87 34.55
CA GLY A 43 0.88 8.17 35.92
C GLY A 43 0.37 9.50 36.46
N GLN A 44 -0.36 10.31 35.69
CA GLN A 44 -0.90 11.57 36.18
C GLN A 44 -2.05 11.34 37.17
N ARG A 45 -2.14 12.22 38.18
CA ARG A 45 -3.19 12.18 39.19
C ARG A 45 -4.53 12.53 38.57
N VAL A 46 -5.54 11.74 38.92
CA VAL A 46 -6.93 11.91 38.50
C VAL A 46 -7.74 12.36 39.70
N TRP A 47 -8.46 13.47 39.54
CA TRP A 47 -9.42 13.95 40.51
C TRP A 47 -10.77 14.26 39.87
N ARG A 48 -11.81 14.36 40.68
CA ARG A 48 -13.16 14.73 40.24
C ARG A 48 -13.32 16.24 40.38
N ASP A 49 -13.63 16.91 39.28
CA ASP A 49 -13.93 18.33 39.30
C ASP A 49 -15.31 18.56 39.94
N PRO A 50 -15.42 19.33 41.05
CA PRO A 50 -16.68 19.50 41.78
C PRO A 50 -17.76 20.23 40.97
N GLY A 51 -17.37 21.03 39.96
CA GLY A 51 -18.32 21.75 39.12
C GLY A 51 -18.97 20.90 38.04
N THR A 52 -18.20 19.98 37.44
CA THR A 52 -18.65 19.19 36.28
C THR A 52 -18.90 17.72 36.60
N ASP A 53 -18.44 17.25 37.76
CA ASP A 53 -18.46 15.84 38.18
C ASP A 53 -17.66 14.89 37.25
N ILE A 54 -16.80 15.45 36.39
CA ILE A 54 -15.95 14.71 35.45
C ILE A 54 -14.59 14.42 36.10
N LEU A 55 -14.03 13.26 35.81
CA LEU A 55 -12.66 12.91 36.19
C LEU A 55 -11.66 13.63 35.27
N VAL A 56 -10.78 14.44 35.85
CA VAL A 56 -9.77 15.24 35.13
C VAL A 56 -8.36 14.96 35.66
N CYS A 57 -7.36 15.17 34.81
CA CYS A 57 -5.95 15.18 35.16
C CYS A 57 -5.27 16.44 34.63
N ARG A 58 -4.16 16.84 35.24
CA ARG A 58 -3.33 17.96 34.74
C ARG A 58 -2.18 17.44 33.91
N CYS A 59 -1.91 18.08 32.78
CA CYS A 59 -0.66 17.84 32.07
C CYS A 59 0.51 18.42 32.87
N ALA A 60 1.54 17.61 33.17
CA ALA A 60 2.73 18.05 33.90
C ALA A 60 3.60 19.05 33.12
N GLU A 61 3.53 19.04 31.78
CA GLU A 61 4.27 19.99 30.95
C GLU A 61 3.51 21.31 30.76
N CYS A 62 2.30 21.28 30.19
CA CYS A 62 1.59 22.50 29.81
C CYS A 62 0.60 23.00 30.87
N GLY A 63 0.40 22.25 31.96
CA GLY A 63 -0.48 22.63 33.06
C GLY A 63 -1.97 22.59 32.75
N ARG A 64 -2.39 22.26 31.53
CA ARG A 64 -3.81 22.21 31.13
C ARG A 64 -4.52 21.00 31.70
N HIS A 65 -5.81 21.18 31.98
CA HIS A 65 -6.72 20.12 32.42
C HIS A 65 -7.15 19.25 31.24
N HIS A 66 -7.19 17.95 31.49
CA HIS A 66 -7.56 16.92 30.53
C HIS A 66 -8.62 16.00 31.12
N PRO A 67 -9.72 15.71 30.41
CA PRO A 67 -10.66 14.69 30.85
C PRO A 67 -9.97 13.32 30.77
N THR A 68 -9.98 12.59 31.88
CA THR A 68 -9.29 11.29 32.00
C THR A 68 -10.10 10.15 31.42
N ALA A 69 -11.43 10.23 31.54
CA ALA A 69 -12.30 9.50 30.65
C ALA A 69 -12.23 10.17 29.28
N SER A 70 -11.60 9.51 28.30
CA SER A 70 -11.98 9.79 26.92
C SER A 70 -13.45 9.44 26.88
N LEU A 71 -14.33 10.45 26.93
CA LEU A 71 -15.74 10.22 26.72
C LEU A 71 -15.81 9.39 25.47
N THR A 72 -16.37 8.18 25.57
CA THR A 72 -16.86 7.43 24.42
C THR A 72 -17.97 8.28 23.83
N HIS A 73 -17.58 9.38 23.17
CA HIS A 73 -18.48 10.17 22.38
C HIS A 73 -19.13 9.17 21.43
N THR A 74 -20.44 9.25 21.24
CA THR A 74 -21.17 8.44 20.26
C THR A 74 -20.47 8.44 18.89
N ASN A 75 -19.75 9.54 18.58
CA ASN A 75 -18.88 9.67 17.41
C ASN A 75 -17.74 8.64 17.34
N GLN A 76 -17.13 8.20 18.45
CA GLN A 76 -16.07 7.19 18.42
C GLN A 76 -16.55 5.82 17.93
N LEU A 77 -17.79 5.42 18.25
CA LEU A 77 -18.38 4.18 17.72
C LEU A 77 -18.58 4.28 16.21
N TRP A 78 -19.09 5.41 15.72
CA TRP A 78 -19.25 5.67 14.30
C TRP A 78 -17.90 5.75 13.57
N VAL A 79 -16.93 6.46 14.13
CA VAL A 79 -15.57 6.54 13.59
C VAL A 79 -14.97 5.14 13.52
N ARG A 80 -15.08 4.31 14.57
CA ARG A 80 -14.58 2.93 14.55
C ARG A 80 -15.24 2.09 13.45
N ARG A 81 -16.56 2.18 13.29
CA ARG A 81 -17.29 1.48 12.22
C ARG A 81 -16.84 1.95 10.84
N LEU A 82 -16.75 3.25 10.63
CA LEU A 82 -16.26 3.83 9.38
C LEU A 82 -14.81 3.43 9.11
N THR A 83 -13.93 3.47 10.10
CA THR A 83 -12.54 3.01 9.96
C THR A 83 -12.47 1.54 9.55
N LEU A 84 -13.30 0.67 10.14
CA LEU A 84 -13.38 -0.75 9.72
C LEU A 84 -13.92 -0.90 8.30
N MET A 85 -14.96 -0.16 7.92
CA MET A 85 -15.52 -0.18 6.56
C MET A 85 -14.50 0.30 5.53
N PHE A 86 -13.86 1.45 5.78
CA PHE A 86 -12.80 1.98 4.93
C PHE A 86 -11.58 1.07 4.88
N GLY A 87 -11.18 0.48 6.00
CA GLY A 87 -10.11 -0.51 6.05
C GLY A 87 -10.41 -1.77 5.24
N THR A 88 -11.65 -2.26 5.30
CA THR A 88 -12.08 -3.43 4.51
C THR A 88 -12.15 -3.10 3.02
N MET A 89 -12.78 -1.98 2.66
CA MET A 89 -12.83 -1.48 1.29
C MET A 89 -11.42 -1.26 0.73
N TRP A 90 -10.51 -0.75 1.56
CA TRP A 90 -9.11 -0.56 1.23
C TRP A 90 -8.40 -1.88 0.90
N VAL A 91 -8.56 -2.90 1.75
CA VAL A 91 -7.99 -4.23 1.49
C VAL A 91 -8.54 -4.83 0.20
N LEU A 92 -9.85 -4.73 -0.04
CA LEU A 92 -10.48 -5.20 -1.28
C LEU A 92 -9.93 -4.48 -2.51
N LEU A 93 -9.77 -3.16 -2.45
CA LEU A 93 -9.18 -2.37 -3.53
C LEU A 93 -7.76 -2.86 -3.88
N VAL A 94 -6.92 -3.11 -2.86
CA VAL A 94 -5.56 -3.63 -3.06
C VAL A 94 -5.59 -5.02 -3.70
N LEU A 95 -6.45 -5.93 -3.23
CA LEU A 95 -6.59 -7.28 -3.78
C LEU A 95 -7.08 -7.26 -5.24
N VAL A 96 -8.10 -6.47 -5.53
CA VAL A 96 -8.64 -6.29 -6.90
C VAL A 96 -7.57 -5.74 -7.83
N THR A 97 -6.82 -4.73 -7.39
CA THR A 97 -5.74 -4.13 -8.20
C THR A 97 -4.63 -5.13 -8.47
N ALA A 98 -4.22 -5.92 -7.46
CA ALA A 98 -3.20 -6.96 -7.63
C ALA A 98 -3.67 -8.08 -8.58
N ALA A 99 -4.92 -8.51 -8.45
CA ALA A 99 -5.52 -9.50 -9.35
C ALA A 99 -5.61 -8.98 -10.79
N ALA A 100 -6.10 -7.75 -10.98
CA ALA A 100 -6.21 -7.12 -12.29
C ALA A 100 -4.84 -6.95 -12.96
N ALA A 101 -3.82 -6.53 -12.21
CA ALA A 101 -2.45 -6.44 -12.72
C ALA A 101 -1.89 -7.81 -13.14
N SER A 102 -2.16 -8.86 -12.35
CA SER A 102 -1.70 -10.22 -12.64
C SER A 102 -2.37 -10.78 -13.90
N VAL A 103 -3.69 -10.62 -14.01
CA VAL A 103 -4.46 -11.02 -15.20
C VAL A 103 -4.01 -10.22 -16.42
N GLY A 104 -3.87 -8.90 -16.30
CA GLY A 104 -3.43 -8.04 -17.39
C GLY A 104 -2.03 -8.42 -17.90
N MET A 105 -1.08 -8.68 -16.99
CA MET A 105 0.26 -9.12 -17.37
C MET A 105 0.24 -10.49 -18.05
N PHE A 106 -0.47 -11.46 -17.50
CA PHE A 106 -0.65 -12.78 -18.12
C PHE A 106 -1.27 -12.68 -19.53
N SER A 107 -2.34 -11.90 -19.67
CA SER A 107 -3.02 -11.68 -20.95
C SER A 107 -2.11 -11.04 -22.00
N LEU A 108 -1.23 -10.10 -21.62
CA LEU A 108 -0.28 -9.49 -22.56
C LEU A 108 0.79 -10.48 -23.05
N VAL A 109 1.27 -11.38 -22.17
CA VAL A 109 2.19 -12.45 -22.58
C VAL A 109 1.48 -13.39 -23.54
N MET A 110 0.28 -13.86 -23.19
CA MET A 110 -0.50 -14.77 -24.05
C MET A 110 -0.84 -14.11 -25.39
N ALA A 111 -1.28 -12.86 -25.41
CA ALA A 111 -1.57 -12.11 -26.64
C ALA A 111 -0.33 -12.01 -27.53
N THR A 112 0.84 -11.71 -26.95
CA THR A 112 2.08 -11.66 -27.71
C THR A 112 2.44 -13.01 -28.32
N LEU A 113 2.31 -14.11 -27.56
CA LEU A 113 2.57 -15.46 -28.06
C LEU A 113 1.57 -15.86 -29.15
N PHE A 114 0.29 -15.55 -28.98
CA PHE A 114 -0.75 -15.82 -29.98
C PHE A 114 -0.56 -15.02 -31.24
N ASP A 115 -0.34 -13.70 -31.17
CA ASP A 115 -0.16 -12.87 -32.36
C ASP A 115 1.07 -13.28 -33.15
N MET A 116 2.13 -13.66 -32.44
CA MET A 116 3.37 -14.09 -33.06
C MET A 116 3.31 -15.49 -33.69
N THR A 117 2.36 -16.32 -33.26
CA THR A 117 2.11 -17.65 -33.86
C THR A 117 0.94 -17.64 -34.81
N SER A 118 0.05 -16.67 -34.68
CA SER A 118 -1.01 -16.43 -35.64
C SER A 118 -0.32 -16.24 -36.98
N PRO A 119 -0.60 -17.10 -37.97
CA PRO A 119 -0.02 -16.95 -39.28
C PRO A 119 -0.52 -15.62 -39.79
N SER A 120 0.33 -14.58 -39.72
CA SER A 120 0.05 -13.28 -40.27
C SER A 120 0.01 -13.41 -41.79
N GLY A 121 -1.10 -13.93 -42.30
CA GLY A 121 -1.61 -13.76 -43.66
C GLY A 121 -0.88 -14.43 -44.82
N ALA A 122 0.28 -15.06 -44.65
CA ALA A 122 0.89 -15.78 -45.77
C ALA A 122 0.29 -17.19 -45.91
N LEU A 123 -0.91 -17.27 -46.47
CA LEU A 123 -1.31 -18.46 -47.22
C LEU A 123 -0.25 -18.65 -48.31
N VAL A 124 0.67 -19.58 -48.10
CA VAL A 124 1.59 -19.98 -49.17
C VAL A 124 0.75 -20.80 -50.15
N THR A 125 0.22 -20.13 -51.16
CA THR A 125 -0.47 -20.79 -52.27
C THR A 125 0.58 -21.35 -53.21
N TYR A 126 0.77 -22.66 -53.18
CA TYR A 126 1.57 -23.37 -54.19
C TYR A 126 0.63 -23.89 -55.28
N ASN A 127 0.95 -23.56 -56.53
CA ASN A 127 0.15 -23.99 -57.68
C ASN A 127 0.90 -25.13 -58.38
N ALA A 128 0.38 -26.35 -58.23
CA ALA A 128 0.96 -27.55 -58.83
C ALA A 128 -0.06 -28.13 -59.83
N GLY A 129 0.25 -28.05 -61.13
CA GLY A 129 -0.61 -28.62 -62.17
C GLY A 129 -2.02 -28.00 -62.28
N GLY A 130 -2.17 -26.72 -61.90
CA GLY A 130 -3.46 -26.02 -61.96
C GLY A 130 -4.35 -26.17 -60.72
N VAL A 131 -3.88 -26.90 -59.70
CA VAL A 131 -4.53 -26.99 -58.39
C VAL A 131 -3.76 -26.13 -57.39
N THR A 132 -4.45 -25.13 -56.83
CA THR A 132 -3.91 -24.27 -55.78
C THR A 132 -4.04 -24.98 -54.44
N TYR A 133 -2.91 -25.33 -53.83
CA TYR A 133 -2.90 -25.86 -52.48
C TYR A 133 -2.61 -24.74 -51.48
N SER A 134 -3.49 -24.63 -50.49
CA SER A 134 -3.41 -23.68 -49.39
C SER A 134 -3.09 -24.46 -48.12
N TYR A 135 -1.81 -24.52 -47.73
CA TYR A 135 -1.42 -25.12 -46.45
C TYR A 135 -0.92 -24.04 -45.50
N HIS A 136 -1.39 -24.10 -44.26
CA HIS A 136 -0.68 -23.51 -43.14
C HIS A 136 0.57 -24.36 -42.92
N SER A 137 1.73 -23.92 -43.41
CA SER A 137 2.97 -24.67 -43.17
C SER A 137 3.30 -24.65 -41.67
N ALA A 138 2.94 -25.71 -40.96
CA ALA A 138 3.32 -25.91 -39.56
C ALA A 138 4.84 -26.04 -39.38
N ASP A 139 5.58 -26.31 -40.46
CA ASP A 139 7.03 -26.54 -40.46
C ASP A 139 7.91 -25.28 -40.68
N GLN A 140 7.34 -24.07 -40.69
CA GLN A 140 8.16 -22.86 -40.80
C GLN A 140 8.87 -22.54 -39.48
N ARG A 141 10.07 -23.11 -39.34
CA ARG A 141 11.14 -22.59 -38.47
C ARG A 141 11.31 -21.09 -38.74
N ALA A 142 10.81 -20.27 -37.81
CA ALA A 142 10.91 -18.81 -37.77
C ALA A 142 10.43 -18.08 -39.04
N PRO A 143 9.40 -17.23 -38.97
CA PRO A 143 8.98 -16.44 -40.14
C PRO A 143 10.16 -15.58 -40.62
N SER A 144 10.67 -15.85 -41.82
CA SER A 144 11.72 -15.07 -42.48
C SER A 144 11.18 -13.79 -43.14
N ILE A 145 9.91 -13.46 -42.90
CA ILE A 145 9.27 -12.25 -43.40
C ILE A 145 9.76 -11.10 -42.51
N PRO A 146 10.48 -10.09 -43.04
CA PRO A 146 10.89 -8.94 -42.25
C PRO A 146 9.63 -8.33 -41.63
N PRO A 147 9.61 -8.12 -40.31
CA PRO A 147 8.42 -7.63 -39.63
C PRO A 147 8.03 -6.30 -40.27
N SER A 148 6.82 -6.23 -40.82
CA SER A 148 6.31 -4.97 -41.33
C SER A 148 6.36 -3.92 -40.21
N TYR A 149 6.63 -2.66 -40.55
CA TYR A 149 6.75 -1.59 -39.54
C TYR A 149 5.55 -1.52 -38.58
N GLY A 150 4.34 -1.85 -39.09
CA GLY A 150 3.13 -1.96 -38.29
C GLY A 150 3.21 -3.05 -37.22
N TYR A 151 3.76 -4.22 -37.55
CA TYR A 151 3.89 -5.35 -36.65
C TYR A 151 4.82 -5.05 -35.45
N VAL A 152 5.97 -4.43 -35.71
CA VAL A 152 6.90 -4.02 -34.65
C VAL A 152 6.24 -3.03 -33.69
N ARG A 153 5.46 -2.08 -34.22
CA ARG A 153 4.74 -1.08 -33.40
C ARG A 153 3.70 -1.73 -32.50
N TRP A 154 2.97 -2.73 -32.98
CA TRP A 154 1.97 -3.46 -32.20
C TRP A 154 2.59 -4.23 -31.04
N ILE A 155 3.65 -4.98 -31.30
CA ILE A 155 4.38 -5.75 -30.28
C ILE A 155 5.01 -4.83 -29.24
N GLY A 156 5.59 -3.70 -29.68
CA GLY A 156 6.10 -2.67 -28.77
C GLY A 156 5.01 -2.20 -27.79
N GLY A 157 3.76 -2.10 -28.24
CA GLY A 157 2.61 -1.79 -27.39
C GLY A 157 2.41 -2.79 -26.24
N TYR A 158 2.58 -4.09 -26.48
CA TYR A 158 2.44 -5.11 -25.43
C TYR A 158 3.53 -5.03 -24.36
N TYR A 159 4.76 -4.72 -24.77
CA TYR A 159 5.86 -4.50 -23.82
C TYR A 159 5.67 -3.24 -22.99
N VAL A 160 5.25 -2.15 -23.62
CA VAL A 160 4.91 -0.91 -22.90
C VAL A 160 3.77 -1.17 -21.92
N GLY A 161 2.71 -1.88 -22.32
CA GLY A 161 1.62 -2.29 -21.43
C GLY A 161 2.10 -3.12 -20.25
N THR A 162 2.99 -4.10 -20.50
CA THR A 162 3.58 -4.95 -19.48
C THR A 162 4.37 -4.13 -18.46
N ALA A 163 5.21 -3.21 -18.95
CA ALA A 163 6.01 -2.32 -18.11
C ALA A 163 5.11 -1.39 -17.28
N LEU A 164 4.09 -0.77 -17.87
CA LEU A 164 3.19 0.14 -17.18
C LEU A 164 2.39 -0.56 -16.08
N ILE A 165 1.84 -1.75 -16.36
CA ILE A 165 1.10 -2.55 -15.37
C ILE A 165 2.02 -2.95 -14.22
N ALA A 166 3.20 -3.48 -14.52
CA ALA A 166 4.17 -3.90 -13.50
C ALA A 166 4.67 -2.73 -12.63
N LEU A 167 4.96 -1.58 -13.26
CA LEU A 167 5.37 -0.35 -12.59
C LEU A 167 4.27 0.15 -11.66
N ALA A 168 3.04 0.30 -12.16
CA ALA A 168 1.92 0.80 -11.37
C ALA A 168 1.58 -0.14 -10.21
N ALA A 169 1.47 -1.45 -10.46
CA ALA A 169 1.14 -2.43 -9.44
C ALA A 169 2.19 -2.47 -8.32
N SER A 170 3.47 -2.44 -8.67
CA SER A 170 4.56 -2.43 -7.68
C SER A 170 4.65 -1.12 -6.90
N MET A 171 4.43 0.04 -7.54
CA MET A 171 4.34 1.34 -6.85
C MET A 171 3.20 1.37 -5.84
N LEU A 172 2.02 0.88 -6.23
CA LEU A 172 0.86 0.79 -5.34
C LEU A 172 1.13 -0.19 -4.19
N GLY A 173 1.64 -1.38 -4.50
CA GLY A 173 1.97 -2.40 -3.50
C GLY A 173 2.93 -1.90 -2.43
N VAL A 174 4.07 -1.29 -2.81
CA VAL A 174 5.08 -0.81 -1.85
C VAL A 174 4.60 0.37 -1.01
N THR A 175 3.70 1.19 -1.56
CA THR A 175 3.15 2.38 -0.90
C THR A 175 2.12 2.00 0.15
N PHE A 176 1.25 1.05 -0.18
CA PHE A 176 0.09 0.73 0.64
C PHE A 176 0.28 -0.45 1.58
N MET A 177 1.16 -1.39 1.25
CA MET A 177 1.50 -2.50 2.14
C MET A 177 2.77 -2.17 2.93
N TRP A 178 2.69 -1.11 3.73
CA TRP A 178 3.81 -0.55 4.48
C TRP A 178 4.37 -1.50 5.54
N HIS A 179 3.57 -2.46 6.01
CA HIS A 179 3.94 -3.42 7.05
C HIS A 179 5.01 -4.42 6.59
N TRP A 180 5.23 -4.56 5.28
CA TRP A 180 6.28 -5.42 4.74
C TRP A 180 7.61 -4.67 4.56
N ARG A 181 8.70 -5.32 4.98
CA ARG A 181 10.06 -4.86 4.73
C ARG A 181 10.31 -4.78 3.22
N ARG A 182 11.00 -3.73 2.78
CA ARG A 182 11.29 -3.44 1.36
C ARG A 182 11.92 -4.62 0.61
N GLY A 183 12.76 -5.42 1.27
CA GLY A 183 13.36 -6.61 0.67
C GLY A 183 12.34 -7.68 0.22
N ARG A 184 11.24 -7.86 0.97
CA ARG A 184 10.17 -8.80 0.58
C ARG A 184 9.40 -8.30 -0.64
N TRP A 185 9.21 -6.98 -0.74
CA TRP A 185 8.62 -6.35 -1.93
C TRP A 185 9.49 -6.50 -3.17
N LEU A 186 10.81 -6.35 -3.04
CA LEU A 186 11.73 -6.60 -4.15
C LEU A 186 11.66 -8.05 -4.61
N LEU A 187 11.60 -9.01 -3.67
CA LEU A 187 11.42 -10.42 -4.03
C LEU A 187 10.11 -10.66 -4.77
N ALA A 188 8.98 -10.13 -4.28
CA ALA A 188 7.68 -10.26 -4.94
C ALA A 188 7.67 -9.60 -6.33
N ALA A 189 8.29 -8.42 -6.46
CA ALA A 189 8.41 -7.69 -7.73
C ALA A 189 9.24 -8.44 -8.78
N VAL A 190 10.21 -9.25 -8.34
CA VAL A 190 11.01 -10.11 -9.23
C VAL A 190 10.26 -11.40 -9.55
N LEU A 191 9.73 -12.08 -8.53
CA LEU A 191 9.12 -13.40 -8.71
C LEU A 191 7.80 -13.35 -9.49
N LEU A 192 6.95 -12.35 -9.25
CA LEU A 192 5.61 -12.32 -9.85
C LEU A 192 5.65 -12.27 -11.39
N PRO A 193 6.39 -11.36 -12.06
CA PRO A 193 6.47 -11.35 -13.52
C PRO A 193 7.08 -12.62 -14.11
N ILE A 194 8.08 -13.20 -13.42
CA ILE A 194 8.73 -14.45 -13.85
C ILE A 194 7.72 -15.60 -13.80
N VAL A 195 7.00 -15.76 -12.68
CA VAL A 195 6.02 -16.84 -12.51
C VAL A 195 4.88 -16.70 -13.52
N LEU A 196 4.32 -15.51 -13.70
CA LEU A 196 3.24 -15.29 -14.66
C LEU A 196 3.68 -15.58 -16.10
N SER A 197 4.88 -15.14 -16.48
CA SER A 197 5.42 -15.41 -17.83
C SER A 197 5.76 -16.89 -18.02
N ALA A 198 6.27 -17.56 -16.99
CA ALA A 198 6.55 -19.00 -17.03
C ALA A 198 5.25 -19.82 -17.15
N VAL A 199 4.19 -19.47 -16.42
CA VAL A 199 2.88 -20.13 -16.54
C VAL A 199 2.29 -19.92 -17.94
N ALA A 200 2.32 -18.69 -18.46
CA ALA A 200 1.87 -18.40 -19.83
C ALA A 200 2.66 -19.21 -20.86
N PHE A 201 3.98 -19.26 -20.73
CA PHE A 201 4.85 -20.09 -21.58
C PHE A 201 4.49 -21.57 -21.52
N LEU A 202 4.34 -22.15 -20.32
CA LEU A 202 4.02 -23.57 -20.16
C LEU A 202 2.65 -23.92 -20.76
N LEU A 203 1.64 -23.08 -20.53
CA LEU A 203 0.31 -23.26 -21.11
C LEU A 203 0.34 -23.15 -22.63
N PHE A 204 1.01 -22.13 -23.16
CA PHE A 204 1.13 -21.94 -24.60
C PHE A 204 1.87 -23.12 -25.25
N ASN A 205 3.03 -23.46 -24.72
CA ASN A 205 3.90 -24.45 -25.31
C ASN A 205 3.36 -25.89 -25.16
N GLY A 206 2.59 -26.18 -24.11
CA GLY A 206 1.84 -27.43 -23.99
C GLY A 206 0.83 -27.66 -25.11
N ASN A 207 0.36 -26.60 -25.77
CA ASN A 207 -0.57 -26.67 -26.90
C ASN A 207 0.14 -26.63 -28.27
N PHE A 208 1.26 -25.91 -28.41
CA PHE A 208 1.87 -25.63 -29.72
C PHE A 208 3.27 -26.24 -29.96
N GLY A 209 3.99 -26.69 -28.92
CA GLY A 209 5.30 -27.34 -29.07
C GLY A 209 6.47 -26.43 -29.53
N LEU A 210 6.33 -25.11 -29.49
CA LEU A 210 7.31 -24.12 -29.97
C LEU A 210 8.30 -23.65 -28.86
N TRP A 211 9.02 -24.59 -28.24
CA TRP A 211 9.79 -24.34 -27.00
C TRP A 211 10.79 -23.18 -27.10
N GLY A 212 11.70 -23.20 -28.07
CA GLY A 212 12.81 -22.23 -28.11
C GLY A 212 12.34 -20.79 -28.39
N TRP A 213 11.43 -20.64 -29.35
CA TRP A 213 10.98 -19.33 -29.79
C TRP A 213 9.99 -18.69 -28.79
N SER A 214 9.03 -19.45 -28.26
CA SER A 214 8.07 -18.92 -27.28
C SER A 214 8.73 -18.58 -25.94
N ALA A 215 9.80 -19.31 -25.57
CA ALA A 215 10.59 -19.02 -24.38
C ALA A 215 11.29 -17.65 -24.48
N ALA A 216 11.81 -17.27 -25.65
CA ALA A 216 12.47 -15.98 -25.82
C ALA A 216 11.49 -14.81 -25.59
N TRP A 217 10.30 -14.87 -26.17
CA TRP A 217 9.26 -13.84 -26.02
C TRP A 217 8.71 -13.76 -24.60
N ALA A 218 8.36 -14.91 -24.00
CA ALA A 218 7.94 -14.95 -22.61
C ALA A 218 9.03 -14.43 -21.66
N GLY A 219 10.29 -14.77 -21.92
CA GLY A 219 11.45 -14.26 -21.18
C GLY A 219 11.60 -12.74 -21.27
N LEU A 220 11.40 -12.15 -22.46
CA LEU A 220 11.43 -10.70 -22.64
C LEU A 220 10.33 -9.98 -21.85
N HIS A 221 9.11 -10.53 -21.81
CA HIS A 221 8.05 -9.99 -20.95
C HIS A 221 8.39 -10.10 -19.47
N ALA A 222 8.94 -11.24 -19.04
CA ALA A 222 9.39 -11.43 -17.66
C ALA A 222 10.40 -10.36 -17.27
N TRP A 223 11.47 -10.17 -18.06
CA TRP A 223 12.50 -9.18 -17.79
C TRP A 223 11.98 -7.74 -17.82
N THR A 224 11.13 -7.41 -18.79
CA THR A 224 10.47 -6.09 -18.87
C THR A 224 9.62 -5.83 -17.62
N GLY A 225 8.84 -6.82 -17.21
CA GLY A 225 8.04 -6.78 -16.00
C GLY A 225 8.88 -6.63 -14.74
N VAL A 226 9.96 -7.40 -14.61
CA VAL A 226 10.89 -7.31 -13.47
C VAL A 226 11.52 -5.93 -13.39
N ALA A 227 12.06 -5.41 -14.49
CA ALA A 227 12.72 -4.10 -14.51
C ALA A 227 11.74 -2.98 -14.10
N ALA A 228 10.53 -3.00 -14.65
CA ALA A 228 9.50 -2.04 -14.32
C ALA A 228 9.00 -2.18 -12.87
N ALA A 229 8.79 -3.41 -12.39
CA ALA A 229 8.33 -3.67 -11.03
C ALA A 229 9.38 -3.26 -9.98
N VAL A 230 10.66 -3.57 -10.21
CA VAL A 230 11.76 -3.12 -9.35
C VAL A 230 11.80 -1.59 -9.33
N THR A 231 11.70 -0.94 -10.49
CA THR A 231 11.64 0.52 -10.58
C THR A 231 10.49 1.09 -9.76
N GLY A 232 9.30 0.47 -9.83
CA GLY A 232 8.14 0.91 -9.06
C GLY A 232 8.30 0.70 -7.55
N VAL A 233 8.91 -0.39 -7.09
CA VAL A 233 9.27 -0.58 -5.68
C VAL A 233 10.27 0.48 -5.20
N LEU A 234 11.22 0.88 -6.06
CA LEU A 234 12.24 1.87 -5.70
C LEU A 234 11.68 3.30 -5.63
N LEU A 235 10.77 3.66 -6.55
CA LEU A 235 10.23 5.02 -6.68
C LEU A 235 8.91 5.24 -5.92
N GLY A 236 8.09 4.21 -5.73
CA GLY A 236 6.72 4.30 -5.21
C GLY A 236 6.61 5.14 -3.92
N ARG A 237 7.36 4.76 -2.88
CA ARG A 237 7.34 5.50 -1.59
C ARG A 237 7.90 6.92 -1.70
N ARG A 238 8.88 7.16 -2.58
CA ARG A 238 9.45 8.49 -2.78
C ARG A 238 8.42 9.41 -3.43
N ILE A 239 7.77 8.95 -4.50
CA ILE A 239 6.71 9.66 -5.20
C ILE A 239 5.54 9.91 -4.24
N ALA A 240 5.08 8.89 -3.51
CA ALA A 240 4.00 9.03 -2.54
C ALA A 240 4.28 10.10 -1.47
N ARG A 241 5.50 10.16 -0.92
CA ARG A 241 5.90 11.20 0.04
C ARG A 241 5.91 12.59 -0.58
N THR A 242 6.43 12.73 -1.80
CA THR A 242 6.44 14.02 -2.52
C THR A 242 5.02 14.48 -2.81
N THR A 243 4.17 13.62 -3.34
CA THR A 243 2.75 13.92 -3.60
C THR A 243 2.03 14.30 -2.31
N ALA A 244 2.22 13.56 -1.22
CA ALA A 244 1.62 13.90 0.07
C ALA A 244 2.01 15.31 0.53
N ARG A 245 3.30 15.70 0.39
CA ARG A 245 3.78 17.04 0.76
C ARG A 245 3.21 18.16 -0.11
N ILE A 246 2.93 17.90 -1.39
CA ILE A 246 2.38 18.89 -2.32
C ILE A 246 0.87 19.07 -2.08
N VAL A 247 0.16 17.96 -1.88
CA VAL A 247 -1.32 17.96 -1.85
C VAL A 247 -1.88 18.22 -0.45
N LEU A 248 -1.20 17.78 0.61
CA LEU A 248 -1.77 17.81 1.97
C LEU A 248 -1.15 18.93 2.81
N PRO A 249 -1.97 19.64 3.62
CA PRO A 249 -1.45 20.59 4.60
C PRO A 249 -0.60 19.89 5.67
N PRO A 250 0.35 20.59 6.31
CA PRO A 250 1.30 19.99 7.26
C PRO A 250 0.66 19.19 8.41
N ARG A 251 -0.53 19.60 8.87
CA ARG A 251 -1.26 18.91 9.94
C ARG A 251 -1.73 17.51 9.52
N LEU A 252 -2.17 17.34 8.27
CA LEU A 252 -2.66 16.05 7.78
C LEU A 252 -1.52 15.08 7.45
N LEU A 253 -0.30 15.57 7.24
CA LEU A 253 0.88 14.71 7.00
C LEU A 253 1.18 13.76 8.17
N GLN A 254 0.77 14.12 9.39
CA GLN A 254 0.94 13.24 10.55
C GLN A 254 0.17 11.92 10.41
N HIS A 255 -1.00 11.92 9.75
CA HIS A 255 -1.75 10.69 9.46
C HIS A 255 -1.02 9.76 8.48
N PHE A 256 -0.12 10.32 7.67
CA PHE A 256 0.71 9.60 6.72
C PHE A 256 2.13 9.34 7.22
N ALA A 257 2.41 9.54 8.52
CA ALA A 257 3.73 9.33 9.11
C ALA A 257 4.29 7.93 8.86
N PHE A 258 3.43 6.93 8.63
CA PHE A 258 3.83 5.58 8.25
C PHE A 258 4.68 5.53 6.97
N LEU A 259 4.48 6.43 6.00
CA LEU A 259 5.27 6.50 4.77
C LEU A 259 6.74 6.85 5.03
N TRP A 260 7.03 7.60 6.10
CA TRP A 260 8.39 7.91 6.53
C TRP A 260 8.95 6.80 7.41
N ARG A 261 8.17 6.35 8.40
CA ARG A 261 8.60 5.30 9.34
C ARG A 261 8.90 3.98 8.65
N ALA A 262 8.18 3.62 7.58
CA ALA A 262 8.43 2.41 6.81
C ALA A 262 9.82 2.37 6.15
N ASP A 263 10.45 3.53 5.98
CA ASP A 263 11.81 3.70 5.45
C ASP A 263 12.83 4.07 6.55
N GLY A 264 12.43 4.05 7.83
CA GLY A 264 13.28 4.49 8.95
C GLY A 264 13.53 6.00 8.99
N LEU A 265 12.73 6.79 8.28
CA LEU A 265 12.86 8.24 8.23
C LEU A 265 11.99 8.90 9.30
N ALA A 266 12.45 10.05 9.80
CA ALA A 266 11.66 10.86 10.71
C ALA A 266 10.44 11.47 9.97
N PRO A 267 9.23 11.42 10.56
CA PRO A 267 8.06 12.07 9.98
C PRO A 267 8.22 13.60 10.02
N PRO A 268 7.54 14.34 9.12
CA PRO A 268 7.56 15.79 9.13
C PRO A 268 7.03 16.33 10.47
N ARG A 269 7.80 17.22 11.11
CA ARG A 269 7.38 17.90 12.34
C ARG A 269 6.46 19.06 11.98
N ILE A 270 5.39 19.23 12.75
CA ILE A 270 4.61 20.46 12.69
C ILE A 270 5.48 21.53 13.38
N PRO A 271 5.73 22.69 12.76
CA PRO A 271 6.36 23.81 13.44
C PRO A 271 5.63 24.06 14.75
N ALA A 272 6.36 24.19 15.86
CA ALA A 272 5.75 24.58 17.11
C ALA A 272 4.91 25.84 16.82
N THR A 273 3.63 25.79 17.16
CA THR A 273 2.83 27.01 17.08
C THR A 273 3.44 27.92 18.12
N ASP A 274 3.79 29.16 17.75
CA ASP A 274 4.30 30.12 18.71
C ASP A 274 3.35 30.14 19.91
N PRO A 275 3.88 30.19 21.14
CA PRO A 275 3.04 30.28 22.32
C PRO A 275 2.07 31.46 22.10
N PRO A 276 0.79 31.31 22.48
CA PRO A 276 -0.14 32.43 22.38
C PRO A 276 0.47 33.64 23.10
N PRO A 277 0.27 34.86 22.59
CA PRO A 277 0.78 36.05 23.25
C PRO A 277 0.32 36.05 24.70
N ALA A 278 1.22 36.44 25.62
CA ALA A 278 0.89 36.54 27.02
C ALA A 278 -0.37 37.43 27.17
N PRO A 279 -1.34 37.04 28.02
CA PRO A 279 -2.50 37.90 28.26
C PRO A 279 -1.99 39.26 28.75
N ASP A 280 -2.47 40.35 28.14
CA ASP A 280 -2.14 41.71 28.54
C ASP A 280 -2.43 41.86 30.05
N ALA A 281 -1.38 42.16 30.81
CA ALA A 281 -1.40 42.27 32.26
C ALA A 281 -2.01 43.59 32.74
#